data_AF-A0A2P2M678-F1
#
_entry.id   AF-A0A2P2M678-F1
#
_cell.length_a   1.000
_cell.length_b   1.000
_cell.length_c   1.000
_cell.angle_alpha   90.00
_cell.angle_beta   90.00
_cell.angle_gamma   90.00
#
_symmetry.space_group_name_H-M   'P 1'
#
loop_
_entity.id
_entity.type
_entity.pdbx_description
1 polymer ?
#
loop_
_entity_poly.entity_id
_entity_poly.type
_entity_poly.pdbx_seq_one_letter_code
_entity_poly.pdbx_strand_id
1 'polypeptide(L)'
;MAISCVQEAADCLGADCVPRDVELKQMEDLDVGQILQPLKKDTTEAQQSQPGPLSQFEDGALSKLWDLSGKAWQLLLNELSDESEAEKILVVVGHPAIHVALMGQCLNLNKDWMGSFHLDAGSISVLDFPDGPTGRGVIRCINYTAHLGRWSIPITRSTVDDEEFY
;
A
#
# COMPACT_ATOMS: atom_id res chain seq x y z
N MET A 1 -7.53 18.69 -10.70
CA MET A 1 -6.51 17.94 -11.44
C MET A 1 -5.24 18.76 -11.39
N ALA A 2 -4.17 18.23 -10.82
CA ALA A 2 -2.87 18.90 -10.75
C ALA A 2 -1.86 18.02 -11.49
N ILE A 3 -1.12 18.57 -12.45
CA ILE A 3 -0.08 17.81 -13.15
C ILE A 3 1.23 18.03 -12.39
N SER A 4 1.95 16.94 -12.10
CA SER A 4 3.27 17.00 -11.48
C SER A 4 4.28 16.29 -12.34
N CYS A 5 5.42 16.95 -12.55
CA CYS A 5 6.57 16.39 -13.22
C CYS A 5 7.32 15.49 -12.22
N VAL A 6 7.35 14.19 -12.48
CA VAL A 6 8.11 13.21 -11.69
C VAL A 6 9.33 12.80 -12.50
N GLN A 7 10.50 12.88 -11.89
CA GLN A 7 11.76 12.42 -12.48
C GLN A 7 12.30 11.27 -11.66
N GLU A 8 12.78 10.23 -12.35
CA GLU A 8 13.53 9.16 -11.72
C GLU A 8 14.85 9.73 -11.18
N ALA A 9 15.06 9.64 -9.87
CA ALA A 9 16.33 10.01 -9.23
C ALA A 9 17.37 8.89 -9.45
N ALA A 10 17.68 8.61 -10.71
CA ALA A 10 18.60 7.55 -11.09
C ALA A 10 19.63 8.04 -12.11
N ASP A 11 20.30 9.17 -11.80
CA ASP A 11 21.48 9.63 -12.54
C ASP A 11 22.56 8.53 -12.65
N CYS A 12 22.52 7.53 -11.78
CA CYS A 12 23.44 6.40 -11.71
C CYS A 12 23.04 5.17 -12.57
N LEU A 13 21.87 5.14 -13.22
CA LEU A 13 21.46 4.01 -14.08
C LEU A 13 21.79 4.22 -15.57
N GLY A 14 22.26 5.41 -15.97
CA GLY A 14 22.62 5.69 -17.37
C GLY A 14 21.46 5.57 -18.36
N ALA A 15 20.22 5.49 -17.86
CA ALA A 15 19.01 5.56 -18.65
C ALA A 15 18.66 7.03 -18.89
N ASP A 16 18.07 7.34 -20.05
CA ASP A 16 17.59 8.69 -20.35
C ASP A 16 16.52 9.08 -19.31
N CYS A 17 16.90 9.87 -18.31
CA CYS A 17 16.03 10.37 -17.25
C CYS A 17 15.10 11.47 -17.78
N VAL A 18 14.23 11.13 -18.73
CA VAL A 18 13.20 12.04 -19.24
C VAL A 18 12.11 12.16 -18.17
N PRO A 19 11.87 13.36 -17.62
CA PRO A 19 10.80 13.55 -16.65
C PRO A 19 9.45 13.17 -17.26
N ARG A 20 8.58 12.55 -16.46
CA ARG A 20 7.23 12.20 -16.88
C ARG A 20 6.21 13.07 -16.15
N ASP A 21 5.27 13.60 -16.91
CA ASP A 21 4.11 14.26 -16.34
C ASP A 21 3.15 13.21 -15.80
N VAL A 22 2.78 13.35 -14.53
CA VAL A 22 1.84 12.48 -13.84
C VAL A 22 0.66 13.31 -13.41
N GLU A 23 -0.54 12.83 -13.76
CA GLU A 23 -1.77 13.42 -13.25
C GLU A 23 -1.95 13.06 -11.78
N LEU A 24 -2.08 14.07 -10.92
CA LEU A 24 -2.40 13.90 -9.52
C LEU A 24 -3.88 14.13 -9.25
N LYS A 25 -4.45 13.15 -8.56
CA LYS A 25 -5.82 13.16 -8.07
C LYS A 25 -5.82 12.85 -6.58
N GLN A 26 -6.34 13.79 -5.78
CA GLN A 26 -6.60 13.53 -4.37
C GLN A 26 -7.89 12.72 -4.25
N MET A 27 -7.87 11.66 -3.44
CA MET A 27 -9.01 10.79 -3.20
C MET A 27 -9.25 10.70 -1.69
N GLU A 28 -10.36 11.27 -1.23
CA GLU A 28 -10.73 11.25 0.19
C GLU A 28 -10.96 9.81 0.69
N ASP A 29 -11.37 8.90 -0.19
CA ASP A 29 -11.53 7.47 0.11
C ASP A 29 -10.21 6.73 0.40
N LEU A 30 -9.06 7.37 0.19
CA LEU A 30 -7.75 6.85 0.59
C LEU A 30 -7.24 7.46 1.91
N ASP A 31 -7.89 8.51 2.42
CA ASP A 31 -7.51 9.16 3.68
C ASP A 31 -8.10 8.43 4.88
N VAL A 32 -7.24 7.66 5.55
CA VAL A 32 -7.58 6.91 6.76
C VAL A 32 -7.28 7.67 8.05
N GLY A 33 -6.76 8.91 7.97
CA GLY A 33 -6.27 9.66 9.12
C GLY A 33 -7.28 9.75 10.26
N GLN A 34 -8.55 10.00 9.95
CA GLN A 34 -9.63 10.08 10.95
C GLN A 34 -9.99 8.72 11.57
N ILE A 35 -9.83 7.63 10.83
CA ILE A 35 -10.08 6.26 11.30
C ILE A 35 -8.95 5.81 12.25
N LEU A 36 -7.72 6.25 11.99
CA LEU A 36 -6.53 5.88 12.77
C LEU A 36 -6.27 6.78 13.98
N GLN A 37 -6.84 7.98 14.03
CA GLN A 37 -6.65 8.93 15.14
C GLN A 37 -7.03 8.40 16.53
N PRO A 38 -8.14 7.66 16.72
CA PRO A 38 -8.51 7.08 18.01
C PRO A 38 -7.44 6.13 18.55
N LEU A 39 -6.78 5.36 17.67
CA LEU A 39 -5.77 4.36 18.05
C LEU A 39 -4.52 4.99 18.69
N LYS A 40 -4.14 6.21 18.27
CA LYS A 40 -2.95 6.91 18.78
C LYS A 40 -3.10 7.43 20.22
N LYS A 41 -4.32 7.56 20.75
CA LYS A 41 -4.53 8.09 22.11
C LYS A 41 -4.24 7.06 23.20
N ASP A 42 -4.30 5.77 22.87
CA ASP A 42 -4.12 4.68 23.84
C ASP A 42 -2.72 4.03 23.78
N THR A 43 -1.84 4.45 22.87
CA THR A 43 -0.48 3.90 22.71
C THR A 43 0.58 4.62 23.56
N THR A 44 0.22 5.12 24.74
CA THR A 44 1.21 5.52 25.75
C THR A 44 1.23 4.40 26.79
N GLU A 45 2.32 3.64 26.83
CA GLU A 45 2.60 2.53 27.77
C GLU A 45 1.99 1.16 27.42
N ALA A 46 2.65 0.39 26.53
CA ALA A 46 3.01 -1.03 26.77
C ALA A 46 3.37 -1.80 25.46
N GLN A 47 4.49 -2.54 25.53
CA GLN A 47 4.75 -3.89 24.93
C GLN A 47 4.91 -3.96 23.38
N GLN A 48 6.08 -4.24 22.80
CA GLN A 48 6.89 -5.48 22.87
C GLN A 48 6.05 -6.78 22.82
N SER A 49 6.04 -7.40 21.62
CA SER A 49 5.57 -8.76 21.21
C SER A 49 4.16 -8.91 20.59
N GLN A 50 4.14 -9.22 19.25
CA GLN A 50 3.05 -9.75 18.38
C GLN A 50 1.82 -8.83 18.07
N PRO A 51 0.95 -9.15 17.09
CA PRO A 51 1.09 -9.30 15.61
C PRO A 51 1.15 -7.93 14.88
N GLY A 52 1.18 -7.92 13.53
CA GLY A 52 1.40 -6.72 12.71
C GLY A 52 0.42 -5.55 12.97
N PRO A 53 0.72 -4.31 12.50
CA PRO A 53 0.03 -3.08 12.93
C PRO A 53 -1.51 -3.12 12.90
N LEU A 54 -2.08 -3.97 12.03
CA LEU A 54 -3.51 -4.12 11.81
C LEU A 54 -4.25 -4.98 12.85
N SER A 55 -3.56 -5.84 13.60
CA SER A 55 -4.21 -6.70 14.62
C SER A 55 -4.61 -5.94 15.89
N GLN A 56 -4.17 -4.69 16.03
CA GLN A 56 -4.46 -3.83 17.18
C GLN A 56 -5.70 -2.94 16.95
N PHE A 57 -6.33 -3.04 15.77
CA PHE A 57 -7.48 -2.23 15.43
C PHE A 57 -8.73 -2.73 16.16
N GLU A 58 -9.48 -1.80 16.76
CA GLU A 58 -10.85 -2.09 17.19
C GLU A 58 -11.70 -2.54 16.00
N ASP A 59 -12.58 -3.51 16.18
CA ASP A 59 -13.42 -4.07 15.11
C ASP A 59 -14.22 -2.99 14.36
N GLY A 60 -14.65 -1.93 15.07
CA GLY A 60 -15.33 -0.78 14.47
C GLY A 60 -14.44 0.06 13.54
N ALA A 61 -13.16 0.23 13.88
CA ALA A 61 -12.20 0.93 13.02
C ALA A 61 -11.83 0.08 11.80
N LEU A 62 -11.64 -1.23 12.00
CA LEU A 62 -11.38 -2.18 10.92
C LEU A 62 -12.52 -2.24 9.91
N SER A 63 -13.77 -2.29 10.37
CA SER A 63 -14.94 -2.27 9.49
C SER A 63 -15.03 -0.98 8.67
N LYS A 64 -14.82 0.19 9.31
CA LYS A 64 -14.83 1.48 8.58
C LYS A 64 -13.73 1.54 7.53
N LEU A 65 -12.53 1.07 7.86
CA LEU A 65 -11.41 1.00 6.93
C LEU A 65 -11.73 0.08 5.74
N TRP A 66 -12.33 -1.09 6.01
CA TRP A 66 -12.73 -2.03 4.98
C TRP A 66 -13.77 -1.42 4.04
N ASP A 67 -14.83 -0.80 4.57
CA ASP A 67 -15.88 -0.17 3.78
C ASP A 67 -15.33 0.98 2.92
N LEU A 68 -14.45 1.80 3.50
CA LEU A 68 -13.75 2.87 2.81
C LEU A 68 -12.90 2.31 1.66
N SER A 69 -12.14 1.24 1.91
CA SER A 69 -11.32 0.58 0.90
C SER A 69 -12.13 -0.01 -0.25
N GLY A 70 -13.33 -0.54 0.02
CA GLY A 70 -14.23 -1.03 -1.01
C GLY A 70 -14.69 0.08 -1.95
N LYS A 71 -14.99 1.27 -1.42
CA LYS A 71 -15.31 2.45 -2.24
C LYS A 71 -14.12 2.91 -3.06
N ALA A 72 -12.96 3.06 -2.43
CA ALA A 72 -11.72 3.44 -3.10
C ALA A 72 -11.38 2.47 -4.23
N TRP A 73 -11.50 1.17 -3.99
CA TRP A 73 -11.27 0.11 -4.98
C TRP A 73 -12.14 0.29 -6.22
N GLN A 74 -13.45 0.51 -6.06
CA GLN A 74 -14.36 0.74 -7.19
C GLN A 74 -14.01 2.01 -7.97
N LEU A 75 -13.63 3.09 -7.27
CA LEU A 75 -13.20 4.33 -7.93
C LEU A 75 -11.91 4.12 -8.75
N LEU A 76 -10.95 3.36 -8.22
CA LEU A 76 -9.71 3.02 -8.92
C LEU A 76 -9.96 2.16 -10.15
N LEU A 77 -10.85 1.15 -10.06
CA LEU A 77 -11.23 0.33 -11.21
C LEU A 77 -11.92 1.17 -12.29
N ASN A 78 -12.80 2.09 -11.91
CA ASN A 78 -13.44 3.01 -12.85
C ASN A 78 -12.41 3.92 -13.54
N GLU A 79 -11.43 4.42 -12.78
CA GLU A 79 -10.34 5.22 -13.32
C GLU A 79 -9.47 4.40 -14.29
N LEU A 80 -9.19 3.13 -14.00
CA LEU A 80 -8.49 2.21 -14.90
C LEU A 80 -9.29 1.84 -16.16
N SER A 81 -10.62 1.92 -16.11
CA SER A 81 -11.51 1.55 -17.23
C SER A 81 -11.65 2.64 -18.28
N ASP A 82 -11.00 3.78 -18.10
CA ASP A 82 -10.97 4.86 -19.09
C ASP A 82 -10.17 4.42 -20.33
N GLU A 83 -10.89 4.09 -21.40
CA GLU A 83 -10.33 3.59 -22.67
C GLU A 83 -9.56 4.64 -23.49
N SER A 84 -9.41 5.87 -22.99
CA SER A 84 -8.64 6.92 -23.68
C SER A 84 -7.16 6.57 -23.86
N GLU A 85 -6.61 5.67 -23.04
CA GLU A 85 -5.22 5.21 -23.08
C GLU A 85 -5.16 3.68 -23.15
N ALA A 86 -4.29 3.13 -24.02
CA ALA A 86 -4.20 1.68 -24.26
C ALA A 86 -3.62 0.91 -23.06
N GLU A 87 -2.79 1.55 -22.24
CA GLU A 87 -2.21 1.00 -21.02
C GLU A 87 -2.19 2.09 -19.93
N LYS A 88 -3.06 1.97 -18.92
CA LYS A 88 -3.16 2.94 -17.82
C LYS A 88 -2.55 2.38 -16.55
N ILE A 89 -1.59 3.10 -15.97
CA ILE A 89 -0.95 2.76 -14.70
C ILE A 89 -1.41 3.78 -13.65
N LEU A 90 -1.97 3.28 -12.55
CA LEU A 90 -2.30 4.09 -11.38
C LEU A 90 -1.30 3.83 -10.25
N VAL A 91 -0.82 4.91 -9.64
CA VAL A 91 0.03 4.85 -8.45
C VAL A 91 -0.79 5.34 -7.26
N VAL A 92 -1.00 4.46 -6.28
CA VAL A 92 -1.79 4.74 -5.08
C VAL A 92 -0.87 4.95 -3.88
N VAL A 93 -0.76 6.20 -3.42
CA VAL A 93 0.05 6.56 -2.25
C VAL A 93 -0.86 6.73 -1.04
N GLY A 94 -0.57 6.03 0.06
CA GLY A 94 -1.41 6.06 1.25
C GLY A 94 -0.79 5.32 2.43
N HIS A 95 -1.56 5.24 3.52
CA HIS A 95 -1.15 4.50 4.72
C HIS A 95 -1.08 2.98 4.45
N PRO A 96 -0.18 2.23 5.10
CA PRO A 96 -0.09 0.76 4.93
C PRO A 96 -1.43 0.04 5.13
N ALA A 97 -2.26 0.54 6.04
CA ALA A 97 -3.58 -0.02 6.32
C ALA A 97 -4.53 -0.01 5.11
N ILE A 98 -4.54 1.06 4.30
CA ILE A 98 -5.37 1.12 3.09
C ILE A 98 -4.78 0.23 1.99
N HIS A 99 -3.45 0.14 1.89
CA HIS A 99 -2.78 -0.78 0.96
C HIS A 99 -3.16 -2.23 1.22
N VAL A 100 -3.12 -2.68 2.49
CA VAL A 100 -3.57 -4.03 2.87
C VAL A 100 -5.04 -4.25 2.53
N ALA A 101 -5.90 -3.27 2.83
CA ALA A 101 -7.32 -3.38 2.53
C ALA A 101 -7.58 -3.53 1.01
N LEU A 102 -6.90 -2.74 0.16
CA LEU A 102 -6.96 -2.84 -1.30
C LEU A 102 -6.44 -4.19 -1.82
N MET A 103 -5.36 -4.73 -1.25
CA MET A 103 -4.92 -6.11 -1.55
C MET A 103 -5.98 -7.14 -1.19
N GLY A 104 -6.68 -6.94 -0.06
CA GLY A 104 -7.82 -7.76 0.33
C GLY A 104 -8.96 -7.72 -0.69
N GLN A 105 -9.30 -6.54 -1.21
CA GLN A 105 -10.28 -6.39 -2.31
C GLN A 105 -9.83 -7.14 -3.56
N CYS A 106 -8.56 -6.97 -3.97
CA CYS A 106 -7.98 -7.65 -5.14
C CYS A 106 -8.04 -9.18 -5.04
N LEU A 107 -7.74 -9.73 -3.87
CA LEU A 107 -7.76 -11.16 -3.59
C LEU A 107 -9.17 -11.70 -3.27
N ASN A 108 -10.17 -10.83 -3.25
CA ASN A 108 -11.55 -11.16 -2.90
C ASN A 108 -11.67 -11.80 -1.50
N LEU A 109 -10.90 -11.27 -0.55
CA LEU A 109 -10.91 -11.66 0.87
C LEU A 109 -11.98 -10.88 1.64
N ASN A 110 -12.17 -11.23 2.91
CA ASN A 110 -12.95 -10.43 3.86
C ASN A 110 -12.02 -9.67 4.83
N LYS A 111 -12.61 -8.75 5.62
CA LYS A 111 -11.85 -7.92 6.57
C LYS A 111 -11.04 -8.70 7.61
N ASP A 112 -11.43 -9.94 7.92
CA ASP A 112 -10.79 -10.76 8.96
C ASP A 112 -9.36 -11.18 8.55
N TRP A 113 -9.06 -11.17 7.25
CA TRP A 113 -7.74 -11.48 6.71
C TRP A 113 -6.77 -10.30 6.70
N MET A 114 -7.22 -9.08 7.04
CA MET A 114 -6.34 -7.90 7.00
C MET A 114 -5.13 -8.05 7.94
N GLY A 115 -5.28 -8.74 9.07
CA GLY A 115 -4.17 -9.02 10.00
C GLY A 115 -3.12 -9.99 9.47
N SER A 116 -3.36 -10.65 8.34
CA SER A 116 -2.41 -11.61 7.74
C SER A 116 -1.31 -10.95 6.90
N PHE A 117 -1.41 -9.64 6.65
CA PHE A 117 -0.45 -8.90 5.82
C PHE A 117 0.46 -8.02 6.69
N HIS A 118 1.72 -7.92 6.26
CA HIS A 118 2.70 -6.96 6.79
C HIS A 118 3.22 -6.11 5.63
N LEU A 119 3.30 -4.80 5.85
CA LEU A 119 3.88 -3.85 4.91
C LEU A 119 4.86 -2.95 5.67
N ASP A 120 6.05 -2.81 5.12
CA ASP A 120 7.07 -1.89 5.60
C ASP A 120 6.83 -0.48 5.04
N ALA A 121 7.31 0.52 5.77
CA ALA A 121 7.23 1.91 5.31
C ALA A 121 8.00 2.11 4.00
N GLY A 122 7.38 2.80 3.05
CA GLY A 122 7.96 3.00 1.72
C GLY A 122 7.96 1.75 0.84
N SER A 123 7.32 0.66 1.26
CA SER A 123 7.17 -0.52 0.39
C SER A 123 6.22 -0.26 -0.79
N ILE A 124 6.44 -1.01 -1.88
CA ILE A 124 5.60 -0.99 -3.08
C ILE A 124 4.93 -2.35 -3.24
N SER A 125 3.66 -2.35 -3.60
CA SER A 125 2.92 -3.55 -4.02
C SER A 125 2.35 -3.31 -5.43
N VAL A 126 2.36 -4.34 -6.27
CA VAL A 126 1.92 -4.24 -7.67
C VAL A 126 0.75 -5.19 -7.90
N LEU A 127 -0.35 -4.62 -8.39
CA LEU A 127 -1.57 -5.33 -8.76
C LEU A 127 -1.79 -5.14 -10.26
N ASP A 128 -1.93 -6.25 -10.97
CA ASP A 128 -2.16 -6.28 -12.42
C ASP A 128 -3.59 -6.76 -12.73
N PHE A 129 -4.13 -6.28 -13.84
CA PHE A 129 -5.44 -6.68 -14.37
C PHE A 129 -5.28 -7.19 -15.80
N PRO A 130 -4.80 -8.44 -15.99
CA PRO A 130 -4.47 -8.96 -17.32
C PRO A 130 -5.68 -9.09 -18.24
N ASP A 131 -6.87 -9.28 -17.66
CA ASP A 131 -8.15 -9.36 -18.37
C ASP A 131 -8.92 -8.02 -18.35
N GLY A 132 -8.22 -6.92 -18.07
CA GLY A 132 -8.79 -5.59 -17.91
C GLY A 132 -9.42 -5.32 -16.52
N PRO A 133 -9.84 -4.08 -16.24
CA PRO A 133 -10.25 -3.64 -14.89
C PRO A 133 -11.53 -4.29 -14.37
N THR A 134 -12.35 -4.84 -15.28
CA THR A 134 -13.56 -5.62 -14.95
C THR A 134 -13.24 -7.10 -14.68
N GLY A 135 -12.03 -7.54 -15.02
CA GLY A 135 -11.49 -8.86 -14.77
C GLY A 135 -10.98 -9.04 -13.33
N ARG A 136 -10.38 -10.20 -13.07
CA ARG A 136 -9.80 -10.50 -11.75
C ARG A 136 -8.44 -9.83 -11.62
N GLY A 137 -8.24 -9.10 -10.53
CA GLY A 137 -6.92 -8.56 -10.17
C GLY A 137 -5.93 -9.66 -9.74
N VAL A 138 -4.66 -9.48 -10.07
CA VAL A 138 -3.56 -10.39 -9.75
C VAL A 138 -2.50 -9.63 -8.97
N ILE A 139 -2.10 -10.14 -7.81
CA ILE A 139 -0.96 -9.61 -7.07
C ILE A 139 0.33 -10.12 -7.70
N ARG A 140 1.18 -9.20 -8.15
CA ARG A 140 2.49 -9.50 -8.75
C ARG A 140 3.61 -9.47 -7.71
N CYS A 141 3.55 -8.49 -6.82
CA CYS A 141 4.43 -8.39 -5.67
C CYS A 141 3.73 -7.66 -4.53
N ILE A 142 4.18 -7.94 -3.30
CA ILE A 142 3.79 -7.24 -2.09
C ILE A 142 5.03 -6.85 -1.31
N ASN A 143 4.95 -5.76 -0.55
CA ASN A 143 5.99 -5.33 0.38
C ASN A 143 7.39 -5.20 -0.25
N TYR A 144 7.48 -4.74 -1.51
CA TYR A 144 8.75 -4.60 -2.20
C TYR A 144 9.51 -3.37 -1.73
N THR A 145 10.66 -3.57 -1.10
CA THR A 145 11.49 -2.50 -0.50
C THR A 145 12.88 -2.38 -1.13
N ALA A 146 13.25 -3.22 -2.10
CA ALA A 146 14.62 -3.23 -2.63
C ALA A 146 15.00 -1.92 -3.34
N HIS A 147 14.03 -1.13 -3.80
CA HIS A 147 14.24 0.19 -4.37
C HIS A 147 14.79 1.22 -3.36
N LEU A 148 14.65 0.97 -2.05
CA LEU A 148 15.20 1.82 -0.99
C LEU A 148 16.72 1.61 -0.77
N GLY A 149 17.32 0.64 -1.49
CA GLY A 149 18.76 0.39 -1.54
C GLY A 149 19.31 -0.41 -0.35
N ARG A 150 20.61 -0.71 -0.37
CA ARG A 150 21.26 -1.58 0.65
C ARG A 150 21.21 -1.05 2.09
N TRP A 151 20.82 0.21 2.28
CA TRP A 151 20.81 0.90 3.57
C TRP A 151 19.42 1.00 4.19
N SER A 152 18.37 0.62 3.46
CA SER A 152 17.06 0.39 4.07
C SER A 152 17.09 -0.94 4.78
N ILE A 153 17.28 -0.90 6.09
CA ILE A 153 17.15 -2.06 6.97
C ILE A 153 15.65 -2.42 6.96
N PRO A 154 15.24 -3.63 6.56
CA PRO A 154 13.86 -4.07 6.74
C PRO A 154 13.47 -3.88 8.20
N ILE A 155 12.34 -3.23 8.47
CA ILE A 155 11.87 -3.01 9.86
C ILE A 155 11.43 -4.33 10.49
N THR A 156 11.25 -5.38 9.67
CA THR A 156 11.21 -6.76 10.11
C THR A 156 12.58 -7.16 10.68
N ARG A 157 12.74 -6.99 11.99
CA ARG A 157 13.78 -7.67 12.77
C ARG A 157 13.79 -9.15 12.37
N SER A 158 14.97 -9.72 12.16
CA SER A 158 15.12 -11.17 12.11
C SER A 158 14.45 -11.74 13.36
N THR A 159 13.52 -12.68 13.19
CA THR A 159 12.99 -13.49 14.30
C THR A 159 14.00 -14.54 14.75
N VAL A 160 15.20 -14.50 14.19
CA VAL A 160 16.33 -15.32 14.58
C VAL A 160 17.12 -14.44 15.52
N ASP A 161 17.18 -14.81 16.80
CA ASP A 161 18.28 -14.39 17.67
C ASP A 161 19.55 -14.69 16.88
N ASP A 162 20.17 -13.65 16.33
CA ASP A 162 21.55 -13.71 15.89
C ASP A 162 22.38 -13.85 17.17
N GLU A 163 22.35 -15.05 17.76
CA GLU A 163 23.41 -15.46 18.67
C GLU A 163 24.69 -15.42 17.84
N GLU A 164 25.47 -14.37 18.09
CA GLU A 164 26.84 -14.24 17.63
C GLU A 164 27.58 -15.54 17.96
N PHE A 165 27.75 -16.40 16.95
CA PHE A 165 28.76 -17.45 17.00
C PHE A 165 30.14 -16.78 16.88
N TYR A 166 30.65 -16.31 18.02
CA TYR A 166 32.08 -16.10 18.25
C TYR A 166 32.68 -17.31 18.98
#